data_AF-A0A661VXY9-F1
#
_entry.id   AF-A0A661VXY9-F1
#
_cell.length_a   1.000
_cell.length_b   1.000
_cell.length_c   1.000
_cell.angle_alpha   90.00
_cell.angle_beta   90.00
_cell.angle_gamma   90.00
#
_symmetry.space_group_name_H-M   'P 1'
#
loop_
_entity.id
_entity.type
_entity.pdbx_description
1 polymer ?
#
loop_
_entity_poly.entity_id
_entity_poly.type
_entity_poly.pdbx_seq_one_letter_code
_entity_poly.pdbx_strand_id
1 'polypeptide(L)'
;TNRTPFDLLEHEAEVVSGYATEYSGMRWGMFFIGEYANMITVAIIASIVFLGGYSVEGIGWLFIILKVAFFFFLMLWVRAAWPHIRPDQLMWLCWKVLMPIAMINIVITGIVMMI
;
A
#
# COMPACT_ATOMS: atom_id res chain seq x y z
N THR A 1 3.38 -3.31 -1.01
CA THR A 1 3.81 -2.94 -2.37
C THR A 1 5.31 -2.73 -2.34
N ASN A 2 6.08 -3.58 -3.02
CA ASN A 2 7.55 -3.46 -3.05
C ASN A 2 7.96 -2.42 -4.09
N ARG A 3 7.61 -1.16 -3.84
CA ARG A 3 7.97 -0.05 -4.72
C ARG A 3 8.41 1.12 -3.88
N THR A 4 9.30 1.92 -4.46
CA THR A 4 9.88 3.12 -3.85
C THR A 4 8.77 3.93 -3.15
N PRO A 5 8.88 4.22 -1.84
CA PRO A 5 10.05 4.12 -0.96
C PRO A 5 10.25 2.78 -0.22
N PHE A 6 9.34 1.80 -0.37
CA PHE A 6 9.35 0.50 0.34
C PHE A 6 9.93 -0.64 -0.50
N ASP A 7 11.04 -0.36 -1.18
CA ASP A 7 11.70 -1.31 -2.09
C ASP A 7 12.87 -2.03 -1.42
N LEU A 8 12.56 -2.90 -0.46
CA LEU A 8 13.58 -3.54 0.40
C LEU A 8 14.21 -4.79 -0.22
N LEU A 9 13.56 -5.37 -1.23
CA LEU A 9 13.97 -6.64 -1.85
C LEU A 9 14.50 -6.43 -3.27
N GLU A 10 14.08 -5.37 -3.97
CA GLU A 10 14.43 -5.07 -5.36
C GLU A 10 15.06 -3.67 -5.44
N HIS A 11 15.97 -3.37 -4.51
CA HIS A 11 16.63 -2.07 -4.51
C HIS A 11 17.56 -1.99 -5.74
N GLU A 12 17.10 -1.39 -6.85
CA GLU A 12 17.85 -1.31 -8.13
C GLU A 12 19.23 -0.64 -7.99
N ALA A 13 19.44 0.14 -6.91
CA ALA A 13 20.73 0.74 -6.58
C ALA A 13 21.65 -0.16 -5.73
N GLU A 14 21.19 -1.32 -5.28
CA GLU A 14 22.03 -2.37 -4.69
C GLU A 14 22.51 -3.36 -5.75
N VAL A 15 23.58 -4.10 -5.45
CA VAL A 15 24.35 -4.91 -6.42
C VAL A 15 23.54 -6.07 -7.01
N VAL A 16 22.48 -6.51 -6.33
CA VAL A 16 21.60 -7.59 -6.78
C VAL A 16 20.16 -7.12 -6.68
N SER A 17 19.49 -6.97 -7.82
CA SER A 17 18.06 -6.65 -7.92
C SER A 17 17.19 -7.87 -7.63
N GLY A 18 17.28 -8.39 -6.40
CA GLY A 18 16.47 -9.47 -5.85
C GLY A 18 16.02 -10.55 -6.84
N TYR A 19 14.69 -10.72 -6.95
CA TYR A 19 14.07 -11.71 -7.84
C TYR A 19 14.25 -11.37 -9.33
N ALA A 20 14.50 -10.12 -9.70
CA ALA A 20 14.71 -9.73 -11.09
C ALA A 20 16.03 -10.29 -11.66
N THR A 21 17.02 -10.63 -10.82
CA THR A 21 18.29 -11.21 -11.27
C THR A 21 18.21 -12.69 -11.65
N GLU A 22 17.25 -13.44 -11.11
CA GLU A 22 17.14 -14.89 -11.30
C GLU A 22 16.22 -15.28 -12.46
N TYR A 23 15.30 -14.40 -12.84
CA TYR A 23 14.26 -14.68 -13.84
C TYR A 23 14.43 -13.83 -15.11
N SER A 24 14.20 -14.44 -16.28
CA SER A 24 14.27 -13.77 -17.58
C SER A 24 12.99 -13.94 -18.40
N GLY A 25 12.81 -13.08 -19.41
CA GLY A 25 11.71 -13.14 -20.37
C GLY A 25 10.33 -12.93 -19.73
N MET A 26 9.37 -13.82 -20.05
CA MET A 26 7.99 -13.71 -19.56
C MET A 26 7.86 -13.93 -18.04
N ARG A 27 8.75 -14.75 -17.45
CA ARG A 27 8.73 -15.02 -16.00
C ARG A 27 9.06 -13.78 -15.20
N TRP A 28 10.02 -12.99 -15.67
CA TRP A 28 10.31 -11.66 -15.13
C TRP A 28 9.08 -10.74 -15.20
N GLY A 29 8.42 -10.67 -16.37
CA GLY A 29 7.23 -9.84 -16.56
C GLY A 29 6.04 -10.19 -15.65
N MET A 30 5.87 -11.46 -15.27
CA MET A 30 4.81 -11.87 -14.34
C MET A 30 4.97 -11.27 -12.94
N PHE A 31 6.20 -11.04 -12.46
CA PHE A 31 6.42 -10.40 -11.17
C PHE A 31 5.94 -8.94 -11.19
N PHE A 32 6.26 -8.17 -12.25
CA PHE A 32 5.78 -6.80 -12.40
C PHE A 32 4.25 -6.74 -12.46
N ILE A 33 3.62 -7.62 -13.24
CA ILE A 33 2.16 -7.70 -13.31
C ILE A 33 1.57 -8.00 -11.93
N GLY A 34 2.17 -8.93 -11.18
CA GLY A 34 1.75 -9.28 -9.83
C GLY A 34 1.86 -8.11 -8.84
N GLU A 35 2.92 -7.31 -8.94
CA GLU A 35 3.08 -6.13 -8.09
C GLU A 35 2.09 -5.02 -8.41
N TYR A 36 1.86 -4.73 -9.70
CA TYR A 36 0.84 -3.76 -10.11
C TYR A 36 -0.57 -4.23 -9.75
N ALA A 37 -0.84 -5.53 -9.87
CA ALA A 37 -2.08 -6.12 -9.39
C ALA A 37 -2.24 -5.92 -7.88
N ASN A 38 -1.19 -6.14 -7.09
CA ASN A 38 -1.21 -5.90 -5.64
C ASN A 38 -1.44 -4.42 -5.27
N MET A 39 -0.94 -3.46 -6.05
CA MET A 39 -1.26 -2.04 -5.81
C MET A 39 -2.74 -1.75 -6.00
N ILE A 40 -3.32 -2.28 -7.08
CA ILE A 40 -4.73 -2.07 -7.42
C ILE A 40 -5.62 -2.75 -6.36
N THR A 41 -5.30 -3.98 -5.93
CA THR A 41 -6.09 -4.68 -4.91
C THR A 41 -6.07 -3.94 -3.58
N VAL A 42 -4.92 -3.44 -3.13
CA VAL A 42 -4.83 -2.65 -1.89
C VAL A 42 -5.62 -1.34 -2.01
N ALA A 43 -5.56 -0.65 -3.15
CA ALA A 43 -6.35 0.57 -3.38
C ALA A 43 -7.86 0.30 -3.34
N ILE A 44 -8.31 -0.84 -3.90
CA ILE A 44 -9.71 -1.28 -3.83
C ILE A 44 -10.14 -1.56 -2.39
N ILE A 45 -9.35 -2.35 -1.65
CA ILE A 45 -9.64 -2.68 -0.24
C ILE A 45 -9.70 -1.41 0.61
N ALA A 46 -8.73 -0.50 0.45
CA ALA A 46 -8.68 0.75 1.19
C ALA A 46 -9.92 1.63 0.90
N SER A 47 -10.31 1.73 -0.37
CA SER A 47 -11.51 2.47 -0.79
C SER A 47 -12.80 1.90 -0.19
N ILE A 48 -12.92 0.57 -0.09
CA ILE A 48 -14.12 -0.07 0.45
C ILE A 48 -14.17 0.08 1.98
N VAL A 49 -13.08 -0.25 2.67
CA VAL A 49 -13.03 -0.33 4.13
C VAL A 49 -13.04 1.05 4.78
N PHE A 50 -12.26 2.01 4.27
CA PHE A 50 -12.08 3.30 4.94
C PHE A 50 -12.97 4.42 4.38
N LEU A 51 -13.30 4.40 3.09
CA LEU A 51 -14.09 5.46 2.44
C LEU A 51 -15.55 5.06 2.21
N GLY A 52 -16.04 3.99 2.82
CA GLY A 52 -17.46 3.62 2.81
C GLY A 52 -18.01 3.14 1.46
N GLY A 53 -17.15 2.66 0.56
CA GLY A 53 -17.57 1.97 -0.68
C GLY A 53 -18.53 2.76 -1.57
N TYR A 54 -19.65 2.10 -1.95
CA TYR A 54 -20.70 2.61 -2.84
C TYR A 54 -21.79 3.30 -2.00
N SER A 55 -21.59 4.54 -1.59
CA SER A 55 -22.55 5.24 -0.69
C SER A 55 -23.49 6.22 -1.39
N VAL A 56 -23.43 6.36 -2.71
CA VAL A 56 -24.24 7.35 -3.46
C VAL A 56 -25.24 6.64 -4.36
N GLU A 57 -26.53 6.79 -4.02
CA GLU A 57 -27.64 6.27 -4.83
C GLU A 57 -27.53 6.78 -6.27
N GLY A 58 -27.55 5.87 -7.24
CA GLY A 58 -27.51 6.16 -8.68
C GLY A 58 -26.12 6.27 -9.33
N ILE A 59 -25.07 6.75 -8.64
CA ILE A 59 -23.75 7.05 -9.24
C ILE A 59 -22.57 6.33 -8.54
N GLY A 60 -22.82 5.47 -7.56
CA GLY A 60 -21.75 4.92 -6.74
C GLY A 60 -20.63 4.16 -7.49
N TRP A 61 -20.84 3.71 -8.74
CA TRP A 61 -19.82 3.00 -9.53
C TRP A 61 -18.74 3.98 -10.03
N LEU A 62 -19.13 5.22 -10.35
CA LEU A 62 -18.19 6.30 -10.65
C LEU A 62 -17.44 6.73 -9.38
N PHE A 63 -18.14 6.80 -8.24
CA PHE A 63 -17.50 7.17 -6.97
C PHE A 63 -16.49 6.13 -6.49
N ILE A 64 -16.75 4.83 -6.67
CA ILE A 64 -15.77 3.81 -6.28
C ILE A 64 -14.55 3.86 -7.19
N ILE A 65 -14.72 4.07 -8.51
CA ILE A 65 -13.60 4.25 -9.44
C ILE A 65 -12.79 5.49 -9.06
N LEU A 66 -13.45 6.60 -8.72
CA LEU A 66 -12.78 7.83 -8.31
C LEU A 66 -11.97 7.62 -7.01
N LYS A 67 -12.54 6.94 -6.01
CA LYS A 67 -11.85 6.65 -4.74
C LYS A 67 -10.66 5.70 -4.93
N VAL A 68 -10.80 4.68 -5.78
CA VAL A 68 -9.70 3.79 -6.16
C VAL A 68 -8.62 4.56 -6.91
N ALA A 69 -8.99 5.39 -7.87
CA ALA A 69 -8.06 6.25 -8.59
C ALA A 69 -7.33 7.23 -7.66
N PHE A 70 -8.02 7.77 -6.64
CA PHE A 70 -7.42 8.62 -5.62
C PHE A 70 -6.35 7.88 -4.80
N PHE A 71 -6.63 6.68 -4.29
CA PHE A 71 -5.64 5.89 -3.55
C PHE A 71 -4.48 5.43 -4.45
N PHE A 72 -4.78 5.04 -5.69
CA PHE A 72 -3.76 4.68 -6.66
C PHE A 72 -2.85 5.87 -6.98
N PHE A 73 -3.43 7.06 -7.18
CA PHE A 73 -2.70 8.31 -7.35
C PHE A 73 -1.85 8.64 -6.13
N LEU A 74 -2.36 8.45 -4.91
CA LEU A 74 -1.61 8.68 -3.68
C LEU A 74 -0.39 7.76 -3.59
N MET A 75 -0.52 6.48 -3.95
CA MET A 75 0.63 5.56 -4.01
C MET A 75 1.68 5.99 -5.05
N LEU A 76 1.25 6.45 -6.23
CA LEU A 76 2.16 6.99 -7.25
C LEU A 76 2.82 8.30 -6.80
N TRP A 77 2.08 9.15 -6.08
CA TRP A 77 2.60 10.41 -5.57
C TRP A 77 3.64 10.17 -4.47
N VAL A 78 3.38 9.25 -3.54
CA VAL A 78 4.36 8.83 -2.52
C VAL A 78 5.62 8.29 -3.18
N ARG A 79 5.47 7.50 -4.26
CA ARG A 79 6.61 7.03 -5.06
C ARG A 79 7.44 8.16 -5.65
N ALA A 80 6.81 9.24 -6.12
CA ALA A 80 7.52 10.37 -6.72
C ALA A 80 8.10 11.34 -5.67
N ALA A 81 7.44 11.49 -4.54
CA ALA A 81 7.76 12.52 -3.55
C ALA A 81 8.82 12.09 -2.52
N TRP A 82 8.93 10.79 -2.22
CA TRP A 82 9.72 10.32 -1.09
C TRP A 82 10.98 9.56 -1.54
N PRO A 83 12.13 9.82 -0.89
CA PRO A 83 13.36 9.06 -1.13
C PRO A 83 13.26 7.64 -0.54
N HIS A 84 14.16 6.76 -0.98
CA HIS A 84 14.27 5.40 -0.45
C HIS A 84 14.52 5.40 1.06
N ILE A 85 13.79 4.55 1.79
CA ILE A 85 13.88 4.44 3.24
C ILE A 85 14.63 3.15 3.59
N ARG A 86 15.53 3.23 4.57
CA ARG A 86 16.27 2.06 5.05
C ARG A 86 15.33 1.08 5.77
N PRO A 87 15.49 -0.25 5.58
CA PRO A 87 14.64 -1.25 6.26
C PRO A 87 14.55 -1.08 7.78
N ASP A 88 15.66 -0.70 8.42
CA ASP A 88 15.72 -0.47 9.86
C ASP A 88 14.82 0.67 10.34
N GLN A 89 14.73 1.76 9.55
CA GLN A 89 13.88 2.90 9.85
C GLN A 89 12.40 2.55 9.65
N LEU A 90 12.10 1.76 8.62
CA LEU A 90 10.76 1.25 8.39
C LEU A 90 10.30 0.34 9.53
N MET A 91 11.18 -0.57 9.96
CA MET A 91 10.88 -1.49 11.07
C MET A 91 10.65 -0.70 12.36
N TRP A 92 11.47 0.31 12.64
CA TRP A 92 11.29 1.19 13.78
C TRP A 92 9.93 1.92 13.75
N LEU A 93 9.53 2.46 12.59
CA LEU A 93 8.24 3.13 12.41
C LEU A 93 7.07 2.16 12.63
N CYS A 94 7.11 0.98 12.00
CA CYS A 94 6.07 -0.03 12.13
C CYS A 94 5.90 -0.49 13.58
N TRP A 95 7.00 -0.86 14.24
CA TRP A 95 6.94 -1.45 15.58
C TRP A 95 6.74 -0.44 16.71
N LYS A 96 7.40 0.72 16.67
CA LYS A 96 7.34 1.67 17.79
C LYS A 96 6.26 2.72 17.66
N VAL A 97 5.78 2.99 16.44
CA VAL A 97 4.80 4.06 16.20
C VAL A 97 3.47 3.49 15.73
N LEU A 98 3.44 2.77 14.61
CA LEU A 98 2.18 2.32 14.01
C LEU A 98 1.47 1.25 14.83
N MET A 99 2.19 0.24 15.33
CA MET A 99 1.60 -0.84 16.13
C MET A 99 0.96 -0.33 17.43
N PRO A 100 1.63 0.50 18.26
CA PRO A 100 1.00 1.06 19.45
C PRO A 100 -0.22 1.94 19.14
N ILE A 101 -0.17 2.76 18.09
CA ILE A 101 -1.30 3.62 17.68
C ILE A 101 -2.51 2.76 17.28
N ALA A 102 -2.30 1.67 16.53
CA ALA A 102 -3.38 0.77 16.15
C ALA A 102 -4.02 0.09 17.37
N MET A 103 -3.20 -0.36 18.34
CA MET A 103 -3.70 -0.95 19.59
C MET A 103 -4.51 0.06 20.41
N ILE A 104 -4.02 1.30 20.54
CA ILE A 104 -4.74 2.37 21.25
C ILE A 104 -6.09 2.66 20.58
N ASN A 105 -6.13 2.74 19.25
CA ASN A 105 -7.37 3.00 18.53
C ASN A 105 -8.42 1.89 18.74
N ILE A 106 -7.99 0.62 18.78
CA ILE A 106 -8.88 -0.51 19.07
C ILE A 106 -9.43 -0.44 20.51
N VAL A 107 -8.59 -0.11 21.48
CA VAL A 107 -9.05 0.02 22.88
C VAL A 107 -10.03 1.18 23.03
N ILE A 108 -9.76 2.33 22.39
CA ILE A 108 -10.65 3.50 22.43
C ILE A 108 -11.99 3.18 21.78
N THR A 109 -12.00 2.61 20.58
CA THR A 109 -13.26 2.24 19.90
C THR A 109 -14.03 1.19 20.70
N GLY A 110 -13.34 0.24 21.35
CA GLY A 110 -13.96 -0.72 22.26
C GLY A 110 -14.66 -0.06 23.46
N ILE A 111 -14.01 0.92 24.11
CA ILE A 111 -14.60 1.66 25.23
C ILE A 111 -15.79 2.50 24.76
N VAL A 112 -15.65 3.21 23.64
CA VAL A 112 -16.72 4.06 23.09
C VAL A 112 -17.98 3.27 22.75
N MET A 113 -17.84 2.03 22.27
CA MET A 113 -18.98 1.15 21.97
C MET A 113 -19.68 0.59 23.23
N MET A 114 -19.02 0.58 24.40
CA MET A 114 -19.61 0.11 25.66
C MET A 114 -20.39 1.19 26.41
N ILE A 115 -20.13 2.47 26.11
CA ILE A 115 -20.85 3.63 26.65
C ILE A 115 -22.10 3.87 25.81
#